data_AF-A0A968UY29-F1
#
_entry.id   AF-A0A968UY29-F1
#
_cell.length_a   1.000
_cell.length_b   1.000
_cell.length_c   1.000
_cell.angle_alpha   90.00
_cell.angle_beta   90.00
_cell.angle_gamma   90.00
#
_symmetry.space_group_name_H-M   'P 1'
#
loop_
_entity.id
_entity.type
_entity.pdbx_description
1 polymer ?
#
loop_
_entity_poly.entity_id
_entity_poly.type
_entity_poly.pdbx_seq_one_letter_code
_entity_poly.pdbx_strand_id
1 'polypeptide(L)'
;MKALHQFSFVYRLSDITWYLKGGKYWGFQLIKFIYRLLIGNTTYYRLNNYWWNEDQFWGRFVNRNFDWFRVASIAEARKFSFEVQPQRMFDDNQQQLPFGCHAWWRYDLAFWKPFIESYGYRLDSK
;
A
#
# COMPACT_ATOMS: atom_id res chain seq x y z
N MET A 1 13.03 2.18 14.38
CA MET A 1 12.44 1.96 13.03
C MET A 1 13.28 2.72 11.99
N LYS A 2 14.18 2.05 11.25
CA LYS A 2 15.26 2.68 10.44
C LYS A 2 14.75 3.72 9.43
N ALA A 3 13.67 3.45 8.71
CA ALA A 3 13.10 4.36 7.70
C ALA A 3 12.64 5.72 8.26
N LEU A 4 12.25 5.77 9.54
CA LEU A 4 11.80 7.01 10.19
C LEU A 4 12.95 7.91 10.63
N HIS A 5 14.15 7.36 10.76
CA HIS A 5 15.35 8.07 11.22
C HIS A 5 16.31 8.40 10.06
N GLN A 6 16.05 7.87 8.87
CA GLN A 6 16.79 8.20 7.65
C GLN A 6 16.02 9.24 6.85
N PHE A 7 16.71 10.33 6.50
CA PHE A 7 16.15 11.34 5.62
C PHE A 7 16.05 10.79 4.19
N SER A 8 14.85 10.81 3.63
CA SER A 8 14.61 10.56 2.21
C SER A 8 13.59 11.55 1.71
N PHE A 9 13.89 12.21 0.60
CA PHE A 9 12.91 13.03 -0.08
C PHE A 9 11.76 12.16 -0.61
N VAL A 10 10.55 12.66 -0.42
CA VAL A 10 9.30 11.99 -0.74
C VAL A 10 8.78 12.46 -2.08
N TYR A 11 8.90 13.76 -2.34
CA TYR A 11 8.61 14.36 -3.64
C TYR A 11 9.82 14.23 -4.55
N ARG A 12 9.58 13.77 -5.78
CA ARG A 12 10.58 13.78 -6.84
C ARG A 12 10.70 15.19 -7.41
N LEU A 13 11.82 15.48 -8.08
CA LEU A 13 12.01 16.73 -8.83
C LEU A 13 10.85 16.97 -9.82
N SER A 14 10.32 15.92 -10.44
CA SER A 14 9.12 15.99 -11.30
C SER A 14 7.89 16.52 -10.57
N ASP A 15 7.67 16.08 -9.33
CA ASP A 15 6.52 16.49 -8.52
C ASP A 15 6.66 17.98 -8.14
N ILE A 16 7.89 18.43 -7.88
CA ILE A 16 8.22 19.84 -7.65
C ILE A 16 7.92 20.69 -8.90
N THR A 17 8.29 20.22 -10.10
CA THR A 17 8.01 20.98 -11.34
C THR A 17 6.50 21.11 -11.61
N TRP A 18 5.70 20.10 -11.29
CA TRP A 18 4.24 20.19 -11.37
C TRP A 18 3.68 21.21 -10.37
N TYR A 19 4.18 21.19 -9.14
CA TYR A 19 3.85 22.18 -8.11
C TYR A 19 4.19 23.61 -8.58
N LEU A 20 5.39 23.84 -9.12
CA LEU A 20 5.83 25.17 -9.55
C LEU A 20 5.10 25.68 -10.81
N LYS A 21 4.72 24.78 -11.74
CA LYS A 21 3.95 25.13 -12.94
C LYS A 21 2.51 25.58 -12.65
N GLY A 22 1.96 25.26 -11.48
CA GLY A 22 0.62 25.65 -11.06
C GLY A 22 0.42 27.15 -10.73
N GLY A 23 1.48 27.97 -10.78
CA GLY A 23 1.36 29.43 -10.85
C GLY A 23 0.73 30.14 -9.64
N LYS A 24 0.87 29.63 -8.40
CA LYS A 24 0.26 30.25 -7.19
C LYS A 24 1.17 30.28 -5.96
N TYR A 25 2.39 30.79 -6.08
CA TYR A 25 3.30 30.92 -4.92
C TYR A 25 3.92 32.30 -4.83
N TRP A 26 3.26 33.20 -4.10
CA TRP A 26 3.80 34.46 -3.62
C TRP A 26 3.56 34.56 -2.10
N GLY A 27 4.51 35.10 -1.34
CA GLY A 27 4.39 35.31 0.11
C GLY A 27 4.24 34.02 0.94
N PHE A 28 3.24 33.95 1.81
CA PHE A 28 3.04 32.86 2.79
C PHE A 28 2.94 31.45 2.17
N GLN A 29 2.46 31.34 0.93
CA GLN A 29 2.39 30.05 0.22
C GLN A 29 3.79 29.52 -0.13
N LEU A 30 4.76 30.39 -0.40
CA LEU A 30 6.16 30.01 -0.60
C LEU A 30 6.78 29.51 0.70
N ILE A 31 6.49 30.17 1.83
CA ILE A 31 6.93 29.73 3.16
C ILE A 31 6.38 28.34 3.47
N LYS A 32 5.08 28.13 3.25
CA LYS A 32 4.42 26.83 3.45
C LYS A 32 5.01 25.74 2.53
N PHE A 33 5.37 26.09 1.31
CA PHE A 33 6.04 25.19 0.38
C PHE A 33 7.44 24.80 0.86
N ILE A 34 8.25 25.77 1.26
CA ILE A 34 9.60 25.52 1.82
C ILE A 34 9.50 24.65 3.09
N TYR A 35 8.56 24.94 4.00
CA TYR A 35 8.29 24.11 5.17
C TYR A 35 7.98 22.66 4.78
N ARG A 36 7.14 22.46 3.75
CA ARG A 36 6.79 21.11 3.27
C ARG A 36 7.97 20.39 2.62
N LEU A 37 8.87 21.10 1.95
CA LEU A 37 10.07 20.54 1.35
C LEU A 37 11.14 20.16 2.37
N LEU A 38 11.29 20.96 3.44
CA LEU A 38 12.34 20.76 4.44
C LEU A 38 11.88 19.84 5.59
N ILE A 39 10.71 20.09 6.14
CA ILE A 39 10.19 19.41 7.35
C ILE A 39 9.13 18.37 6.97
N GLY A 40 8.22 18.74 6.05
CA GLY A 40 7.13 17.86 5.61
C GLY A 40 7.53 16.72 4.67
N ASN A 41 8.82 16.63 4.34
CA ASN A 41 9.38 15.71 3.36
C ASN A 41 10.12 14.54 4.01
N THR A 42 9.92 14.33 5.32
CA THR A 42 10.50 13.20 6.04
C THR A 42 9.54 12.02 6.04
N THR A 43 10.08 10.81 6.01
CA THR A 43 9.31 9.56 6.18
C THR A 43 8.50 9.60 7.48
N TYR A 44 9.06 10.16 8.55
CA TYR A 44 8.38 10.35 9.84
C TYR A 44 7.17 11.27 9.75
N TYR A 45 7.32 12.47 9.18
CA TYR A 45 6.20 13.40 9.01
C TYR A 45 5.11 12.79 8.13
N ARG A 46 5.52 12.07 7.07
CA ARG A 46 4.60 11.43 6.13
C ARG A 46 3.82 10.28 6.72
N LEU A 47 4.42 9.42 7.54
CA LEU A 47 3.70 8.34 8.22
C LEU A 47 2.56 8.91 9.08
N ASN A 48 2.85 9.94 9.87
CA ASN A 48 1.87 10.57 10.77
C ASN A 48 0.78 11.38 10.05
N ASN A 49 0.99 11.71 8.76
CA ASN A 49 0.04 12.48 7.95
C ASN A 49 -0.34 11.71 6.67
N TYR A 50 -0.29 10.38 6.70
CA TYR A 50 -0.63 9.55 5.56
C TYR A 50 -2.14 9.34 5.51
N TRP A 51 -2.73 9.63 4.35
CA TRP A 51 -4.18 9.64 4.18
C TRP A 51 -4.76 8.25 3.91
N TRP A 52 -3.89 7.28 3.59
CA TRP A 52 -4.26 5.90 3.26
C TRP A 52 -3.81 4.95 4.37
N ASN A 53 -4.12 3.68 4.20
CA ASN A 53 -3.70 2.62 5.10
C ASN A 53 -2.16 2.57 5.28
N GLU A 54 -1.72 2.16 6.46
CA GLU A 54 -0.31 2.07 6.84
C GLU A 54 0.47 1.07 5.96
N ASP A 55 -0.15 -0.02 5.56
CA ASP A 55 0.43 -1.03 4.66
C ASP A 55 0.81 -0.45 3.29
N GLN A 56 0.02 0.48 2.76
CA GLN A 56 0.34 1.22 1.53
C GLN A 56 1.56 2.13 1.73
N PHE A 57 1.71 2.71 2.93
CA PHE A 57 2.89 3.49 3.26
C PHE A 57 4.14 2.59 3.25
N TRP A 58 4.15 1.49 4.00
CA TRP A 58 5.32 0.62 4.02
C TRP A 58 5.57 -0.05 2.67
N GLY A 59 4.54 -0.65 2.08
CA GLY A 59 4.63 -1.49 0.89
C GLY A 59 4.97 -0.72 -0.38
N ARG A 60 4.54 0.54 -0.51
CA ARG A 60 4.82 1.34 -1.72
C ARG A 60 5.85 2.43 -1.47
N PHE A 61 5.69 3.18 -0.39
CA PHE A 61 6.45 4.39 -0.19
C PHE A 61 7.85 4.11 0.36
N VAL A 62 7.93 3.31 1.43
CA VAL A 62 9.20 2.96 2.04
C VAL A 62 10.00 2.07 1.09
N ASN A 63 9.35 1.09 0.46
CA ASN A 63 10.00 0.26 -0.57
C ASN A 63 10.60 1.06 -1.73
N ARG A 64 9.93 2.12 -2.18
CA ARG A 64 10.43 2.98 -3.27
C ARG A 64 11.64 3.84 -2.85
N ASN A 65 11.67 4.28 -1.59
CA ASN A 65 12.66 5.25 -1.11
C ASN A 65 13.88 4.61 -0.45
N PHE A 66 13.80 3.33 -0.08
CA PHE A 66 14.83 2.64 0.67
C PHE A 66 15.10 1.25 0.09
N ASP A 67 16.24 1.07 -0.59
CA ASP A 67 16.61 -0.19 -1.25
C ASP A 67 16.75 -1.39 -0.30
N TRP A 68 16.98 -1.10 0.99
CA TRP A 68 17.06 -2.12 2.04
C TRP A 68 15.68 -2.63 2.47
N PHE A 69 14.60 -1.91 2.18
CA PHE A 69 13.24 -2.34 2.48
C PHE A 69 12.63 -2.98 1.24
N ARG A 70 12.73 -4.30 1.14
CA ARG A 70 12.22 -5.05 -0.02
C ARG A 70 10.83 -5.62 0.30
N VAL A 71 9.93 -5.53 -0.67
CA VAL A 71 8.63 -6.19 -0.64
C VAL A 71 8.64 -7.39 -1.58
N ALA A 72 7.79 -8.36 -1.29
CA ALA A 72 7.61 -9.53 -2.14
C ALA A 72 7.11 -9.11 -3.54
N SER A 73 7.52 -9.84 -4.57
CA SER A 73 6.93 -9.69 -5.90
C SER A 73 5.44 -10.06 -5.86
N ILE A 74 4.67 -9.62 -6.85
CA ILE A 74 3.23 -9.95 -6.92
C ILE A 74 3.03 -11.48 -6.96
N ALA A 75 3.92 -12.22 -7.64
CA ALA A 75 3.88 -13.67 -7.72
C ALA A 75 4.12 -14.35 -6.36
N GLU A 76 5.05 -13.84 -5.56
CA GLU A 76 5.30 -14.35 -4.20
C GLU A 76 4.19 -13.95 -3.23
N ALA A 77 3.74 -12.69 -3.29
CA ALA A 77 2.67 -12.17 -2.43
C ALA A 77 1.34 -12.92 -2.62
N ARG A 78 1.02 -13.32 -3.85
CA ARG A 78 -0.18 -14.14 -4.15
C ARG A 78 -0.15 -15.49 -3.44
N LYS A 79 1.01 -16.12 -3.29
CA LYS A 79 1.14 -17.38 -2.52
C LYS A 79 0.84 -17.18 -1.03
N PHE A 80 0.96 -15.95 -0.53
CA PHE A 80 0.73 -15.63 0.87
C PHE A 80 -0.75 -15.34 1.17
N SER A 81 -1.40 -14.45 0.43
CA SER A 81 -2.81 -14.12 0.71
C SER A 81 -3.60 -13.62 -0.50
N PHE A 82 -4.88 -13.96 -0.51
CA PHE A 82 -5.87 -13.42 -1.44
C PHE A 82 -6.85 -12.47 -0.72
N GLU A 83 -7.38 -11.48 -1.44
CA GLU A 83 -8.35 -10.53 -0.89
C GLU A 83 -9.45 -10.15 -1.90
N VAL A 84 -9.22 -9.12 -2.73
CA VAL A 84 -10.29 -8.44 -3.48
C VAL A 84 -10.79 -9.24 -4.69
N GLN A 85 -9.92 -10.02 -5.34
CA GLN A 85 -10.25 -10.80 -6.54
C GLN A 85 -9.72 -12.23 -6.38
N PRO A 86 -10.29 -13.03 -5.46
CA PRO A 86 -9.69 -14.30 -5.09
C PRO A 86 -9.74 -15.34 -6.23
N GLN A 87 -10.79 -15.35 -7.07
CA GLN A 87 -10.84 -16.20 -8.26
C GLN A 87 -9.68 -15.91 -9.22
N ARG A 88 -9.47 -14.64 -9.59
CA ARG A 88 -8.37 -14.26 -10.48
C ARG A 88 -7.01 -14.62 -9.87
N MET A 89 -6.84 -14.36 -8.56
CA MET A 89 -5.58 -14.69 -7.89
C MET A 89 -5.34 -16.19 -7.83
N PHE A 90 -6.40 -17.00 -7.70
CA PHE A 90 -6.33 -18.47 -7.76
C PHE A 90 -5.86 -18.95 -9.13
N ASP A 91 -6.45 -18.42 -10.21
CA ASP A 91 -6.04 -18.73 -11.58
C ASP A 91 -4.57 -18.31 -11.82
N ASP A 92 -4.21 -17.09 -11.42
CA ASP A 92 -2.86 -16.54 -11.49
C ASP A 92 -1.86 -17.26 -10.55
N ASN A 93 -2.34 -18.06 -9.60
CA ASN A 93 -1.56 -18.87 -8.66
C ASN A 93 -1.67 -20.37 -8.97
N GLN A 94 -1.88 -20.72 -10.25
CA GLN A 94 -1.87 -22.11 -10.73
C GLN A 94 -2.93 -22.98 -10.04
N GLN A 95 -4.08 -22.39 -9.73
CA GLN A 95 -5.18 -23.05 -9.01
C GLN A 95 -4.75 -23.62 -7.64
N GLN A 96 -3.81 -22.94 -6.99
CA GLN A 96 -3.41 -23.23 -5.62
C GLN A 96 -3.95 -22.16 -4.69
N LEU A 97 -4.52 -22.60 -3.55
CA LEU A 97 -4.91 -21.68 -2.50
C LEU A 97 -3.68 -21.03 -1.85
N PRO A 98 -3.79 -19.78 -1.41
CA PRO A 98 -2.72 -19.09 -0.70
C PRO A 98 -2.60 -19.62 0.72
N PHE A 99 -1.54 -19.21 1.43
CA PHE A 99 -1.40 -19.49 2.85
C PHE A 99 -2.55 -18.92 3.71
N GLY A 100 -3.06 -17.74 3.36
CA GLY A 100 -4.14 -17.07 4.08
C GLY A 100 -5.13 -16.32 3.19
N CYS A 101 -6.21 -15.83 3.79
CA CYS A 101 -7.18 -14.98 3.10
C CYS A 101 -7.54 -13.78 3.97
N HIS A 102 -7.72 -12.61 3.35
CA HIS A 102 -8.17 -11.40 4.03
C HIS A 102 -9.56 -11.00 3.54
N ALA A 103 -10.41 -10.54 4.45
CA ALA A 103 -11.77 -10.08 4.15
C ALA A 103 -12.56 -11.02 3.23
N TRP A 104 -12.37 -12.33 3.38
CA TRP A 104 -12.87 -13.37 2.47
C TRP A 104 -14.40 -13.34 2.28
N TRP A 105 -15.14 -12.98 3.32
CA TRP A 105 -16.60 -12.86 3.27
C TRP A 105 -17.10 -11.62 2.53
N ARG A 106 -16.25 -10.59 2.39
CA ARG A 106 -16.65 -9.27 1.90
C ARG A 106 -16.66 -9.19 0.38
N TYR A 107 -15.64 -9.75 -0.27
CA TYR A 107 -15.40 -9.52 -1.69
C TYR A 107 -15.97 -10.62 -2.58
N ASP A 108 -15.83 -11.89 -2.19
CA ASP A 108 -16.33 -13.01 -2.96
C ASP A 108 -16.55 -14.25 -2.07
N LEU A 109 -17.66 -14.22 -1.31
CA LEU A 109 -18.02 -15.33 -0.44
C LEU A 109 -18.27 -16.63 -1.24
N ALA A 110 -18.79 -16.51 -2.47
CA ALA A 110 -19.09 -17.66 -3.31
C ALA A 110 -17.83 -18.45 -3.68
N PHE A 111 -16.73 -17.76 -3.99
CA PHE A 111 -15.42 -18.39 -4.19
C PHE A 111 -14.94 -19.14 -2.94
N TRP A 112 -14.99 -18.51 -1.77
CA TRP A 112 -14.43 -19.09 -0.55
C TRP A 112 -15.29 -20.19 0.06
N LYS A 113 -16.61 -20.12 -0.12
CA LYS A 113 -17.59 -21.03 0.49
C LYS A 113 -17.25 -22.51 0.30
N PRO A 114 -17.04 -23.04 -0.92
CA PRO A 114 -16.74 -24.46 -1.10
C PRO A 114 -15.46 -24.89 -0.38
N PHE A 115 -14.43 -24.05 -0.36
CA PHE A 115 -13.18 -24.36 0.34
C PHE A 115 -13.40 -24.38 1.85
N ILE A 116 -14.13 -23.42 2.41
CA ILE A 116 -14.38 -23.34 3.86
C ILE A 116 -15.30 -24.50 4.29
N GLU A 117 -16.37 -24.79 3.55
CA GLU A 117 -17.31 -25.86 3.90
C GLU A 117 -16.69 -27.26 3.75
N SER A 118 -15.66 -27.43 2.91
CA SER A 118 -14.91 -28.69 2.84
C SER A 118 -14.20 -29.08 4.15
N TYR A 119 -13.97 -28.12 5.07
CA TYR A 119 -13.43 -28.38 6.40
C TYR A 119 -14.51 -28.65 7.46
N GLY A 120 -15.79 -28.76 7.07
CA GLY A 120 -16.91 -29.07 7.96
C GLY A 120 -17.59 -27.84 8.57
N TYR A 121 -17.20 -26.64 8.18
CA TYR A 121 -17.92 -25.41 8.52
C TYR A 121 -19.20 -25.28 7.67
N ARG A 122 -20.19 -24.52 8.16
CA ARG A 122 -21.37 -24.14 7.37
C ARG A 122 -21.43 -22.62 7.28
N LEU A 123 -21.51 -22.10 6.07
CA LEU A 123 -21.60 -20.67 5.83
C LEU A 123 -23.00 -20.33 5.33
N ASP A 124 -23.80 -19.76 6.22
CA ASP A 124 -25.11 -19.27 5.86
C ASP A 124 -24.98 -18.03 4.97
N SER A 125 -25.73 -18.00 3.89
CA SER A 125 -25.95 -16.76 3.16
C SER A 125 -26.76 -15.83 4.06
N LYS A 126 -26.16 -14.69 4.45
CA LYS A 126 -26.92 -13.61 5.09
C LYS A 126 -28.03 -13.11 4.19
#